data_AF-A0AAW0Q3C8-F1
#
_entry.id   AF-A0AAW0Q3C8-F1
#
_cell.length_a   1.000
_cell.length_b   1.000
_cell.length_c   1.000
_cell.angle_alpha   90.00
_cell.angle_beta   90.00
_cell.angle_gamma   90.00
#
_symmetry.space_group_name_H-M   'P 1'
#
loop_
_entity.id
_entity.type
_entity.pdbx_description
1 polymer ?
#
loop_
_entity_poly.entity_id
_entity_poly.type
_entity_poly.pdbx_seq_one_letter_code
_entity_poly.pdbx_strand_id
1 'polypeptide(L)'
;MSKGKNSEAVRVVVRCRPFSKKEELSACENILEVDDKLGQITIRNPKAPPDEPMKVFTFDAVYGWTSTQRDVYDEVIRPLVESVLHGFNGTIFAYGQTGTGKTYTMQGVSNDPDKRGVIPNSFQHIFTQISRTQNQKYLVRSSYLEIYQEEIRDLLCKDNNKKLELKESPDFGIYVKTCLLS
;
A
#
# COMPACT_ATOMS: atom_id res chain seq x y z
N MET A 1 -13.53 19.18 -30.49
CA MET A 1 -12.58 18.08 -30.26
C MET A 1 -12.73 17.61 -28.83
N SER A 2 -13.36 16.46 -28.61
CA SER A 2 -13.51 15.87 -27.28
C SER A 2 -12.13 15.48 -26.76
N LYS A 3 -11.70 16.05 -25.63
CA LYS A 3 -10.56 15.51 -24.89
C LYS A 3 -10.92 14.05 -24.56
N GLY A 4 -10.18 13.10 -25.13
CA GLY A 4 -10.33 11.70 -24.80
C GLY A 4 -10.23 11.53 -23.29
N LYS A 5 -11.14 10.76 -22.69
CA LYS A 5 -10.99 10.30 -21.31
C LYS A 5 -9.63 9.59 -21.22
N ASN A 6 -8.64 10.24 -20.60
CA ASN A 6 -7.41 9.56 -20.23
C ASN A 6 -7.80 8.50 -19.19
N SER A 7 -7.78 7.24 -19.60
CA SER A 7 -7.95 6.11 -18.69
C SER A 7 -6.62 5.89 -17.98
N GLU A 8 -6.61 6.02 -16.65
CA GLU A 8 -5.45 5.66 -15.84
C GLU A 8 -5.49 4.16 -15.56
N ALA A 9 -4.36 3.47 -15.75
CA ALA A 9 -4.22 2.06 -15.40
C ALA A 9 -3.91 1.91 -13.91
N VAL A 10 -4.23 0.75 -13.33
CA VAL A 10 -3.79 0.40 -11.97
C VAL A 10 -2.27 0.35 -11.96
N ARG A 11 -1.64 1.12 -11.07
CA ARG A 11 -0.19 1.06 -10.87
C ARG A 11 0.17 -0.12 -9.97
N VAL A 12 1.09 -0.94 -10.43
CA VAL A 12 1.60 -2.13 -9.73
C VAL A 12 3.07 -1.92 -9.43
N VAL A 13 3.40 -1.96 -8.14
CA VAL A 13 4.77 -1.82 -7.64
C VAL A 13 5.15 -3.02 -6.81
N VAL A 14 6.41 -3.43 -6.89
CA VAL A 14 6.91 -4.58 -6.13
C VAL A 14 7.98 -4.14 -5.16
N ARG A 15 7.94 -4.67 -3.94
CA ARG A 15 8.92 -4.40 -2.89
C ARG A 15 9.49 -5.68 -2.33
N CYS A 16 10.80 -5.84 -2.45
CA CYS A 16 11.57 -6.96 -1.94
C CYS A 16 12.21 -6.59 -0.60
N ARG A 17 11.82 -7.27 0.48
CA ARG A 17 12.43 -7.04 1.81
C ARG A 17 13.86 -7.61 1.87
N PRO A 18 14.72 -7.10 2.77
CA PRO A 18 15.96 -7.79 3.13
C PRO A 18 15.67 -9.18 3.70
N PHE A 19 16.69 -10.03 3.72
CA PHE A 19 16.63 -11.29 4.44
C PHE A 19 16.32 -11.07 5.92
N SER A 20 15.58 -12.02 6.49
CA SER A 20 15.38 -12.13 7.91
C SER A 20 16.57 -12.84 8.55
N LYS A 21 16.82 -12.58 9.83
CA LYS A 21 17.87 -13.26 10.60
C LYS A 21 17.81 -14.79 10.48
N LYS A 22 16.61 -15.36 10.38
CA LYS A 22 16.43 -16.82 10.23
C LYS A 22 16.93 -17.32 8.87
N GLU A 23 16.71 -16.57 7.81
CA GLU A 23 17.16 -16.91 6.45
C GLU A 23 18.67 -16.73 6.31
N GLU A 24 19.23 -15.68 6.92
CA GLU A 24 20.68 -15.46 7.01
C GLU A 24 21.38 -16.61 7.75
N LEU A 25 20.86 -16.99 8.93
CA LEU A 25 21.39 -18.10 9.73
C LEU A 25 21.28 -19.45 9.03
N SER A 26 20.27 -19.62 8.18
CA SER A 26 20.07 -20.84 7.39
C SER A 26 20.86 -20.84 6.08
N ALA A 27 21.69 -19.81 5.84
CA ALA A 27 22.44 -19.62 4.60
C ALA A 27 21.57 -19.74 3.34
N CYS A 28 20.35 -19.19 3.38
CA CYS A 28 19.46 -19.20 2.23
C CYS A 28 20.07 -18.42 1.07
N GLU A 29 19.98 -18.99 -0.14
CA GLU A 29 20.45 -18.36 -1.35
C GLU A 29 19.47 -17.27 -1.83
N ASN A 30 19.97 -16.10 -2.25
CA ASN A 30 19.15 -15.10 -2.91
C ASN A 30 18.89 -15.51 -4.36
N ILE A 31 17.61 -15.59 -4.71
CA ILE A 31 17.15 -15.94 -6.06
C ILE A 31 16.55 -14.75 -6.81
N LEU A 32 16.54 -13.57 -6.19
CA LEU A 32 15.99 -12.35 -6.76
C LEU A 32 17.10 -11.39 -7.17
N GLU A 33 17.01 -10.91 -8.39
CA GLU A 33 17.75 -9.73 -8.85
C GLU A 33 16.74 -8.61 -9.07
N VAL A 34 17.03 -7.43 -8.53
CA VAL A 34 16.14 -6.27 -8.56
C VAL A 34 16.87 -5.15 -9.30
N ASP A 35 16.30 -4.72 -10.42
CA ASP A 35 16.74 -3.54 -11.17
C ASP A 35 15.70 -2.42 -11.00
N ASP A 36 15.98 -1.52 -10.07
CA ASP A 36 15.14 -0.38 -9.72
C ASP A 36 14.99 0.62 -10.88
N LYS A 37 16.05 0.79 -11.69
CA LYS A 37 16.05 1.71 -12.83
C LYS A 37 15.19 1.22 -13.99
N LEU A 38 15.17 -0.08 -14.23
CA LEU A 38 14.36 -0.69 -15.28
C LEU A 38 12.96 -1.10 -14.79
N GLY A 39 12.69 -1.01 -13.49
CA GLY A 39 11.42 -1.50 -12.93
C GLY A 39 11.30 -3.02 -13.04
N GLN A 40 12.41 -3.76 -12.98
CA GLN A 40 12.46 -5.19 -13.29
C GLN A 40 12.85 -6.06 -12.09
N ILE A 41 12.19 -7.21 -11.98
CA ILE A 41 12.57 -8.28 -11.06
C ILE A 41 12.84 -9.54 -11.87
N THR A 42 14.02 -10.11 -11.66
CA THR A 42 14.43 -11.38 -12.23
C THR A 42 14.45 -12.44 -11.14
N ILE A 43 13.82 -13.58 -11.41
CA ILE A 43 13.73 -14.72 -10.51
C ILE A 43 14.52 -15.88 -11.10
N ARG A 44 15.55 -16.33 -10.36
CA ARG A 44 16.33 -17.52 -10.67
C ARG A 44 15.70 -18.76 -10.04
N ASN A 45 15.68 -19.87 -10.77
CA ASN A 45 15.34 -21.18 -10.22
C ASN A 45 16.63 -21.94 -9.90
N PRO A 46 16.98 -22.18 -8.62
CA PRO A 46 18.22 -22.89 -8.25
C PRO A 46 18.29 -24.34 -8.75
N LYS A 47 17.14 -24.93 -9.11
CA LYS A 47 17.03 -26.31 -9.59
C LYS A 47 16.88 -26.39 -11.11
N ALA A 48 16.87 -25.26 -11.80
CA ALA A 48 16.74 -25.23 -13.24
C ALA A 48 18.01 -25.75 -13.93
N PRO A 49 17.88 -26.41 -15.09
CA PRO A 49 19.03 -26.67 -15.95
C PRO A 49 19.69 -25.36 -16.39
N PRO A 50 21.00 -25.37 -16.74
CA PRO A 50 21.75 -24.16 -17.14
C PRO A 50 21.12 -23.36 -18.27
N ASP A 51 20.32 -24.03 -19.11
CA ASP A 51 19.74 -23.48 -20.33
C ASP A 51 18.33 -22.88 -20.11
N GLU A 52 17.75 -23.00 -18.89
CA GLU A 52 16.45 -22.42 -18.60
C GLU A 52 16.57 -20.89 -18.48
N PRO A 53 15.80 -20.11 -19.26
CA PRO A 53 15.85 -18.67 -19.18
C PRO A 53 15.31 -18.18 -17.84
N MET A 54 15.95 -17.15 -17.28
CA MET A 54 15.47 -16.51 -16.07
C MET A 54 14.10 -15.85 -16.30
N LYS A 55 13.25 -15.86 -15.27
CA LYS A 55 11.93 -15.23 -15.34
C LYS A 55 12.05 -13.76 -14.98
N VAL A 56 11.86 -12.89 -15.97
CA VAL A 56 11.92 -11.44 -15.80
C VAL A 56 10.51 -10.85 -15.85
N PHE A 57 10.19 -9.99 -14.89
CA PHE A 57 8.92 -9.27 -14.81
C PHE A 57 9.19 -7.77 -14.74
N THR A 58 8.42 -6.97 -15.47
CA THR A 58 8.49 -5.50 -15.44
C THR A 58 7.25 -4.94 -14.76
N PHE A 59 7.42 -3.95 -13.90
CA PHE A 59 6.38 -3.28 -13.13
C PHE A 59 6.51 -1.76 -13.27
N ASP A 60 5.54 -1.00 -12.74
CA ASP A 60 5.62 0.47 -12.77
C ASP A 60 6.79 1.00 -11.92
N ALA A 61 7.12 0.30 -10.82
CA ALA A 61 8.32 0.52 -10.03
C ALA A 61 8.69 -0.75 -9.24
N VAL A 62 9.98 -0.93 -8.95
CA VAL A 62 10.47 -2.01 -8.09
C VAL A 62 11.42 -1.47 -7.04
N TYR A 63 11.28 -1.98 -5.83
CA TYR A 63 12.03 -1.54 -4.65
C TYR A 63 12.79 -2.71 -4.06
N GLY A 64 14.11 -2.61 -4.03
CA GLY A 64 14.99 -3.60 -3.44
C GLY A 64 15.07 -3.52 -1.91
N TRP A 65 15.89 -4.38 -1.33
CA TRP A 65 16.14 -4.43 0.12
C TRP A 65 16.86 -3.20 0.67
N THR A 66 17.42 -2.35 -0.20
CA THR A 66 18.03 -1.06 0.16
C THR A 66 17.02 0.09 0.18
N SER A 67 15.83 -0.09 -0.39
CA SER A 67 14.82 0.97 -0.50
C SER A 67 14.15 1.26 0.84
N THR A 68 14.10 2.53 1.20
CA THR A 68 13.54 3.02 2.45
C THR A 68 12.01 3.14 2.37
N GLN A 69 11.36 3.39 3.52
CA GLN A 69 9.94 3.73 3.54
C GLN A 69 9.65 5.03 2.78
N ARG A 70 10.60 5.96 2.81
CA ARG A 70 10.47 7.28 2.21
C ARG A 70 10.53 7.23 0.70
N ASP A 71 11.41 6.41 0.13
CA ASP A 71 11.53 6.24 -1.32
C ASP A 71 10.19 5.77 -1.91
N VAL A 72 9.62 4.71 -1.33
CA VAL A 72 8.30 4.18 -1.73
C VAL A 72 7.20 5.23 -1.57
N TYR A 73 7.23 5.99 -0.47
CA TYR A 73 6.21 6.99 -0.18
C TYR A 73 6.27 8.16 -1.17
N ASP A 74 7.45 8.76 -1.35
CA ASP A 74 7.63 9.96 -2.13
C ASP A 74 7.38 9.73 -3.62
N GLU A 75 7.70 8.54 -4.14
CA GLU A 75 7.56 8.22 -5.56
C GLU A 75 6.14 7.76 -5.93
N VAL A 76 5.54 6.83 -5.16
CA VAL A 76 4.28 6.17 -5.56
C VAL A 76 3.07 6.68 -4.80
N ILE A 77 3.25 7.00 -3.51
CA ILE A 77 2.14 7.24 -2.59
C ILE A 77 1.78 8.71 -2.53
N ARG A 78 2.78 9.60 -2.53
CA ARG A 78 2.60 11.05 -2.48
C ARG A 78 1.68 11.57 -3.59
N PRO A 79 1.86 11.21 -4.87
CA PRO A 79 0.96 11.64 -5.93
C PRO A 79 -0.49 11.17 -5.72
N LEU A 80 -0.69 9.98 -5.16
CA LEU A 80 -2.02 9.45 -4.86
C LEU A 80 -2.69 10.23 -3.72
N VAL A 81 -1.95 10.54 -2.65
CA VAL A 81 -2.46 11.36 -1.54
C VAL A 81 -2.80 12.77 -2.02
N GLU A 82 -1.99 13.35 -2.91
CA GLU A 82 -2.29 14.61 -3.55
C GLU A 82 -3.58 14.53 -4.37
N SER A 83 -3.79 13.49 -5.18
CA SER A 83 -5.07 13.27 -5.89
C SER A 83 -6.26 13.19 -4.93
N VAL A 84 -6.12 12.51 -3.79
CA VAL A 84 -7.19 12.45 -2.76
C VAL A 84 -7.51 13.83 -2.20
N LEU A 85 -6.51 14.67 -1.96
CA LEU A 85 -6.70 16.05 -1.52
C LEU A 85 -7.40 16.94 -2.56
N HIS A 86 -7.35 16.56 -3.84
CA HIS A 86 -8.08 17.19 -4.94
C HIS A 86 -9.48 16.59 -5.17
N GLY A 87 -9.93 15.65 -4.33
CA GLY A 87 -11.27 15.07 -4.37
C GLY A 87 -11.40 13.78 -5.18
N PHE A 88 -10.29 13.13 -5.55
CA PHE A 88 -10.31 11.81 -6.19
C PHE A 88 -10.33 10.68 -5.16
N ASN A 89 -10.88 9.52 -5.52
CA ASN A 89 -10.78 8.32 -4.70
C ASN A 89 -9.41 7.66 -4.92
N GLY A 90 -8.66 7.42 -3.84
CA GLY A 90 -7.38 6.71 -3.88
C GLY A 90 -7.45 5.42 -3.05
N THR A 91 -6.86 4.34 -3.55
CA THR A 91 -6.79 3.06 -2.83
C THR A 91 -5.40 2.48 -2.93
N ILE A 92 -4.86 2.03 -1.79
CA ILE A 92 -3.58 1.34 -1.68
C ILE A 92 -3.85 0.05 -0.94
N PHE A 93 -3.45 -1.08 -1.51
CA PHE A 93 -3.47 -2.37 -0.83
C PHE A 93 -2.11 -3.05 -0.99
N ALA A 94 -1.64 -3.67 0.08
CA ALA A 94 -0.40 -4.44 0.06
C ALA A 94 -0.73 -5.92 -0.10
N TYR A 95 -0.13 -6.57 -1.10
CA TYR A 95 -0.34 -7.99 -1.40
C TYR A 95 0.98 -8.76 -1.33
N GLY A 96 0.91 -10.02 -0.92
CA GLY A 96 2.08 -10.90 -0.80
C GLY A 96 1.94 -11.96 0.29
N GLN A 97 2.88 -12.89 0.36
CA GLN A 97 2.91 -13.96 1.36
C GLN A 97 3.05 -13.42 2.80
N THR A 98 2.63 -14.18 3.81
CA THR A 98 2.92 -13.86 5.23
C THR A 98 4.43 -13.67 5.45
N GLY A 99 4.80 -12.62 6.18
CA GLY A 99 6.21 -12.30 6.45
C GLY A 99 6.95 -11.55 5.35
N THR A 100 6.31 -11.18 4.23
CA THR A 100 6.95 -10.40 3.14
C THR A 100 7.02 -8.89 3.38
N GLY A 101 6.39 -8.39 4.45
CA GLY A 101 6.49 -6.97 4.83
C GLY A 101 5.26 -6.12 4.52
N LYS A 102 4.10 -6.70 4.18
CA LYS A 102 2.83 -5.95 3.99
C LYS A 102 2.54 -4.94 5.11
N THR A 103 2.52 -5.41 6.36
CA THR A 103 2.30 -4.57 7.55
C THR A 103 3.42 -3.54 7.75
N TYR A 104 4.66 -3.90 7.43
CA TYR A 104 5.81 -2.99 7.51
C TYR A 104 5.71 -1.85 6.48
N THR A 105 5.25 -2.13 5.26
CA THR A 105 4.99 -1.10 4.26
C THR A 105 3.83 -0.19 4.67
N MET A 106 2.70 -0.76 5.11
CA MET A 106 1.49 0.03 5.44
C MET A 106 1.61 0.80 6.75
N GLN A 107 1.99 0.13 7.85
CA GLN A 107 2.08 0.74 9.18
C GLN A 107 3.49 1.21 9.51
N GLY A 108 4.49 0.39 9.18
CA GLY A 108 5.89 0.62 9.56
C GLY A 108 6.11 0.56 11.07
N VAL A 109 7.11 1.29 11.55
CA VAL A 109 7.48 1.39 12.96
C VAL A 109 7.05 2.77 13.48
N SER A 110 6.01 2.82 14.31
CA SER A 110 5.38 4.09 14.75
C SER A 110 6.36 5.06 15.43
N ASN A 111 7.32 4.53 16.18
CA ASN A 111 8.26 5.32 17.01
C ASN A 111 9.53 5.75 16.26
N ASP A 112 9.71 5.32 15.01
CA ASP A 112 10.91 5.60 14.22
C ASP A 112 10.49 6.37 12.95
N PRO A 113 10.76 7.69 12.87
CA PRO A 113 10.36 8.52 11.74
C PRO A 113 10.82 7.99 10.38
N ASP A 114 12.02 7.40 10.32
CA ASP A 114 12.60 6.89 9.07
C ASP A 114 11.97 5.55 8.64
N LYS A 115 11.31 4.86 9.58
CA LYS A 115 10.64 3.58 9.36
C LYS A 115 9.11 3.66 9.41
N ARG A 116 8.52 4.86 9.40
CA ARG A 116 7.06 5.04 9.33
C ARG A 116 6.47 4.50 8.02
N GLY A 117 5.30 3.88 8.10
CA GLY A 117 4.58 3.33 6.96
C GLY A 117 3.86 4.36 6.10
N VAL A 118 3.22 3.84 5.06
CA VAL A 118 2.30 4.57 4.19
C VAL A 118 1.21 5.29 4.99
N ILE A 119 0.54 4.60 5.92
CA ILE A 119 -0.59 5.14 6.70
C ILE A 119 -0.17 6.37 7.54
N PRO A 120 0.83 6.29 8.44
CA PRO A 120 1.23 7.45 9.24
C PRO A 120 1.82 8.60 8.40
N ASN A 121 2.57 8.30 7.33
CA ASN A 121 3.08 9.33 6.44
C ASN A 121 1.96 10.04 5.67
N SER A 122 0.91 9.31 5.25
CA SER A 122 -0.29 9.88 4.64
C SER A 122 -1.05 10.80 5.60
N PHE A 123 -1.23 10.43 6.86
CA PHE A 123 -1.82 11.33 7.85
C PHE A 123 -1.00 12.61 8.00
N GLN A 124 0.32 12.49 8.16
CA GLN A 124 1.20 13.66 8.27
C GLN A 124 1.09 14.57 7.04
N HIS A 125 1.10 13.99 5.84
CA HIS A 125 0.98 14.73 4.58
C HIS A 125 -0.37 15.46 4.47
N ILE A 126 -1.49 14.77 4.72
CA ILE A 126 -2.84 15.33 4.66
C ILE A 126 -2.97 16.52 5.61
N PHE A 127 -2.61 16.36 6.89
CA PHE A 127 -2.73 17.44 7.87
C PHE A 127 -1.76 18.60 7.59
N THR A 128 -0.56 18.30 7.10
CA THR A 128 0.39 19.33 6.65
C THR A 128 -0.21 20.16 5.52
N GLN A 129 -0.85 19.53 4.52
CA GLN A 129 -1.46 20.25 3.41
C GLN A 129 -2.65 21.10 3.89
N ILE A 130 -3.53 20.54 4.73
CA ILE A 130 -4.67 21.25 5.30
C ILE A 130 -4.20 22.51 6.04
N SER A 131 -3.14 22.41 6.85
CA SER A 131 -2.61 23.57 7.60
C SER A 131 -2.00 24.67 6.72
N ARG A 132 -1.59 24.34 5.49
CA ARG A 132 -0.97 25.29 4.53
C ARG A 132 -1.99 25.95 3.63
N THR A 133 -3.13 25.31 3.39
CA THR A 133 -4.19 25.85 2.52
C THR A 133 -4.97 26.95 3.22
N GLN A 134 -5.00 28.14 2.61
CA GLN A 134 -5.88 29.23 3.00
C GLN A 134 -7.17 29.18 2.16
N ASN A 135 -8.30 29.64 2.71
CA ASN A 135 -9.60 29.71 2.03
C ASN A 135 -10.27 28.36 1.67
N GLN A 136 -9.90 27.27 2.32
CA GLN A 136 -10.62 25.99 2.21
C GLN A 136 -10.93 25.43 3.60
N LYS A 137 -12.09 24.78 3.74
CA LYS A 137 -12.47 24.07 4.96
C LYS A 137 -12.44 22.57 4.67
N TYR A 138 -11.74 21.82 5.51
CA TYR A 138 -11.64 20.38 5.41
C TYR A 138 -12.34 19.71 6.59
N LEU A 139 -13.02 18.59 6.32
CA LEU A 139 -13.53 17.67 7.33
C LEU A 139 -12.89 16.30 7.08
N VAL A 140 -12.03 15.87 8.00
CA VAL A 140 -11.35 14.56 7.90
C VAL A 140 -12.08 13.57 8.79
N ARG A 141 -12.43 12.40 8.24
CA ARG A 141 -13.01 11.26 8.96
C ARG A 141 -12.17 10.01 8.67
N SER A 142 -12.07 9.11 9.64
CA SER A 142 -11.35 7.85 9.48
C SER A 142 -12.21 6.71 10.01
N SER A 143 -12.34 5.64 9.24
CA SER A 143 -12.87 4.35 9.69
C SER A 143 -11.74 3.33 9.66
N TYR A 144 -11.84 2.28 10.49
CA TYR A 144 -10.88 1.18 10.46
C TYR A 144 -11.62 -0.14 10.61
N LEU A 145 -11.56 -0.96 9.56
CA LEU A 145 -12.35 -2.18 9.43
C LEU A 145 -11.44 -3.40 9.28
N GLU A 146 -11.84 -4.51 9.87
CA GLU A 146 -11.25 -5.83 9.65
C GLU A 146 -12.26 -6.73 8.93
N ILE A 147 -11.78 -7.49 7.96
CA ILE A 147 -12.55 -8.58 7.34
C ILE A 147 -11.88 -9.88 7.77
N TYR A 148 -12.59 -10.69 8.55
CA TYR A 148 -12.10 -11.97 9.06
C TYR A 148 -13.19 -13.03 8.97
N GLN A 149 -12.90 -14.17 8.35
CA GLN A 149 -13.87 -15.26 8.13
C GLN A 149 -15.19 -14.77 7.50
N GLU A 150 -15.11 -13.95 6.44
CA GLU A 150 -16.26 -13.32 5.77
C GLU A 150 -17.11 -12.40 6.67
N GLU A 151 -16.63 -12.03 7.86
CA GLU A 151 -17.28 -11.07 8.74
C GLU A 151 -16.55 -9.73 8.76
N ILE A 152 -17.30 -8.63 8.71
CA ILE A 152 -16.77 -7.27 8.82
C ILE A 152 -16.92 -6.78 10.26
N ARG A 153 -15.81 -6.29 10.83
CA ARG A 153 -15.72 -5.75 12.20
C ARG A 153 -15.18 -4.33 12.19
N ASP A 154 -15.75 -3.45 13.01
CA ASP A 154 -15.28 -2.08 13.20
C ASP A 154 -14.25 -2.04 14.32
N LEU A 155 -12.98 -1.80 13.97
CA LEU A 155 -11.87 -1.77 14.93
C LEU A 155 -11.87 -0.51 15.81
N LEU A 156 -12.68 0.50 15.48
CA LEU A 156 -12.81 1.73 16.26
C LEU A 156 -14.04 1.74 17.18
N CYS A 157 -14.96 0.78 17.02
CA CYS A 157 -16.15 0.70 17.86
C CYS A 157 -15.84 -0.03 19.16
N LYS A 158 -16.45 0.40 20.28
CA LYS A 158 -16.23 -0.26 21.59
C LYS A 158 -16.83 -1.66 21.63
N ASP A 159 -17.85 -1.91 20.81
CA ASP A 159 -18.53 -3.20 20.70
C ASP A 159 -18.02 -3.96 19.47
N ASN A 160 -16.94 -4.72 19.66
CA ASN A 160 -16.29 -5.51 18.62
C ASN A 160 -17.12 -6.74 18.17
N ASN A 161 -18.23 -7.05 18.85
CA ASN A 161 -19.08 -8.19 18.51
C ASN A 161 -20.20 -7.83 17.52
N LYS A 162 -20.39 -6.54 17.24
CA LYS A 162 -21.41 -6.10 16.29
C LYS A 162 -20.97 -6.42 14.86
N LYS A 163 -21.62 -7.41 14.25
CA LYS A 163 -21.42 -7.72 12.83
C LYS A 163 -21.92 -6.57 11.96
N LEU A 164 -21.07 -6.11 11.04
CA LEU A 164 -21.43 -5.08 10.08
C LEU A 164 -21.86 -5.73 8.76
N GLU A 165 -22.87 -5.16 8.11
CA GLU A 165 -23.36 -5.58 6.81
C GLU A 165 -22.87 -4.65 5.70
N LEU A 166 -22.58 -5.22 4.53
CA LEU A 166 -22.37 -4.49 3.30
C LEU A 166 -23.71 -4.00 2.75
N LYS A 167 -23.73 -2.74 2.32
CA LYS A 167 -24.90 -2.10 1.70
C LYS A 167 -24.50 -1.46 0.38
N GLU A 168 -25.47 -1.31 -0.51
CA GLU A 168 -25.28 -0.67 -1.81
C GLU A 168 -26.28 0.48 -1.97
N SER A 169 -25.80 1.60 -2.51
CA SER A 169 -26.62 2.77 -2.83
C SER A 169 -26.24 3.29 -4.23
N PRO A 170 -27.20 3.73 -5.05
CA PRO A 170 -26.91 4.31 -6.36
C PRO A 170 -25.96 5.53 -6.31
N ASP A 171 -26.00 6.29 -5.22
CA ASP A 171 -25.23 7.53 -5.07
C ASP A 171 -23.82 7.30 -4.51
N PHE A 172 -23.65 6.29 -3.64
CA PHE A 172 -22.42 6.06 -2.88
C PHE A 172 -21.68 4.77 -3.27
N GLY A 173 -22.29 3.92 -4.10
CA GLY A 173 -21.80 2.57 -4.37
C GLY A 173 -21.90 1.66 -3.15
N ILE A 174 -20.92 0.77 -2.99
CA ILE A 174 -20.85 -0.19 -1.88
C ILE A 174 -20.27 0.51 -0.64
N TYR A 175 -20.93 0.38 0.51
CA TYR A 175 -20.50 0.98 1.77
C TYR A 175 -20.82 0.09 2.98
N VAL A 176 -20.14 0.37 4.09
CA VAL A 176 -20.36 -0.25 5.39
C VAL A 176 -20.88 0.81 6.35
N LYS A 177 -22.00 0.54 7.05
CA LYS A 177 -22.54 1.46 8.04
C LYS A 177 -21.76 1.35 9.36
N THR A 178 -20.72 2.17 9.52
CA THR A 178 -19.83 2.19 10.68
C THR A 178 -20.39 3.00 11.85
N CYS A 179 -19.76 2.91 13.03
CA CYS A 179 -20.16 3.67 14.22
C CYS A 179 -19.97 5.20 14.08
N LEU A 180 -19.23 5.66 13.06
CA LEU A 180 -19.05 7.08 12.73
C LEU A 180 -20.05 7.59 11.66
N LEU A 181 -20.78 6.69 11.02
CA LEU A 181 -21.82 6.97 10.04
C LEU A 181 -23.23 6.69 10.60
N SER A 182 -23.35 6.39 11.89
CA SER A 182 -24.61 6.18 12.60
C SER A 182 -25.16 7.45 13.21
#